data_AF-A0A6G3WM80-F1
#
_entry.id   AF-A0A6G3WM80-F1
#
_cell.length_a   1.000
_cell.length_b   1.000
_cell.length_c   1.000
_cell.angle_alpha   90.00
_cell.angle_beta   90.00
_cell.angle_gamma   90.00
#
_symmetry.space_group_name_H-M   'P 1'
#
loop_
_entity.id
_entity.type
_entity.pdbx_description
1 polymer ?
#
loop_
_entity_poly.entity_id
_entity_poly.type
_entity_poly.pdbx_seq_one_letter_code
_entity_poly.pdbx_strand_id
1 'polypeptide(L)'
;RQLRNDAFVGTGDMVFFDTSHPLEAEVRDGHETAEVVMLRIPRDVLPLNPAHADRILALRLTSDTVTGTLLRRHIDTLLARAREIGAAESHRL
;
A
#
# COMPACT_ATOMS: atom_id res chain seq x y z
N ARG A 1 0.69 13.77 1.15
CA ARG A 1 0.50 14.39 2.48
C ARG A 1 -0.72 13.88 3.25
N GLN A 2 -0.55 13.52 4.53
CA GLN A 2 -1.63 13.20 5.48
C GLN A 2 -1.15 13.39 6.93
N LEU A 3 -2.00 13.87 7.85
CA LEU A 3 -1.65 14.11 9.28
C LEU A 3 -0.28 14.78 9.51
N ARG A 4 0.02 15.82 8.70
CA ARG A 4 1.30 16.59 8.69
C ARG A 4 2.52 15.82 8.16
N ASN A 5 2.39 14.57 7.79
CA ASN A 5 3.43 13.80 7.10
C ASN A 5 3.29 13.99 5.59
N ASP A 6 4.43 13.97 4.90
CA ASP A 6 4.49 13.98 3.44
C ASP A 6 5.63 13.07 2.97
N ALA A 7 5.41 12.38 1.84
CA ALA A 7 6.36 11.42 1.32
C ALA A 7 6.32 11.36 -0.21
N PHE A 8 7.49 11.20 -0.80
CA PHE A 8 7.66 10.80 -2.19
C PHE A 8 7.84 9.29 -2.25
N VAL A 9 6.99 8.62 -3.01
CA VAL A 9 6.96 7.17 -3.15
C VAL A 9 7.35 6.85 -4.59
N GLY A 10 8.42 6.05 -4.75
CA GLY A 10 8.85 5.58 -6.06
C GLY A 10 8.32 4.19 -6.37
N THR A 11 8.65 3.68 -7.55
CA THR A 11 8.35 2.30 -7.95
C THR A 11 8.88 1.30 -6.93
N GLY A 12 8.01 0.42 -6.45
CA GLY A 12 8.34 -0.63 -5.48
C GLY A 12 8.30 -0.19 -4.02
N ASP A 13 8.30 1.12 -3.74
CA ASP A 13 8.05 1.63 -2.39
C ASP A 13 6.58 1.48 -2.02
N MET A 14 6.31 1.51 -0.72
CA MET A 14 4.96 1.39 -0.17
C MET A 14 4.67 2.59 0.74
N VAL A 15 3.38 2.86 0.96
CA VAL A 15 2.92 3.91 1.87
C VAL A 15 1.60 3.49 2.50
N PHE A 16 1.41 3.81 3.78
CA PHE A 16 0.11 3.71 4.43
C PHE A 16 -0.64 5.03 4.31
N PHE A 17 -1.94 4.94 4.02
CA PHE A 17 -2.87 6.04 4.14
C PHE A 17 -4.14 5.55 4.84
N ASP A 18 -4.81 6.45 5.55
CA ASP A 18 -6.09 6.20 6.21
C ASP A 18 -7.19 6.99 5.50
N THR A 19 -8.29 6.34 5.13
CA THR A 19 -9.43 7.01 4.50
C THR A 19 -10.28 7.82 5.48
N SER A 20 -10.02 7.70 6.79
CA SER A 20 -10.69 8.45 7.86
C SER A 20 -10.20 9.89 8.00
N HIS A 21 -9.09 10.24 7.33
CA HIS A 21 -8.47 11.55 7.40
C HIS A 21 -8.27 12.12 5.99
N PRO A 22 -8.26 13.46 5.80
CA PRO A 22 -7.93 14.06 4.52
C PRO A 22 -6.59 13.55 3.99
N LEU A 23 -6.57 13.19 2.71
CA LEU A 23 -5.39 12.76 1.97
C LEU A 23 -5.20 13.69 0.78
N GLU A 24 -4.00 14.24 0.66
CA GLU A 24 -3.54 14.94 -0.54
C GLU A 24 -2.46 14.07 -1.19
N ALA A 25 -2.73 13.57 -2.39
CA ALA A 25 -1.84 12.70 -3.12
C ALA A 25 -1.85 13.07 -4.61
N GLU A 26 -0.67 13.14 -5.19
CA GLU A 26 -0.48 13.42 -6.61
C GLU A 26 0.44 12.34 -7.19
N VAL A 27 0.08 11.82 -8.36
CA VAL A 27 0.97 10.99 -9.16
C VAL A 27 1.77 11.94 -10.05
N ARG A 28 3.04 12.14 -9.70
CA ARG A 28 3.97 12.93 -10.52
C ARG A 28 4.52 12.05 -11.63
N ASP A 29 3.74 11.85 -12.68
CA ASP A 29 4.25 11.20 -13.87
C ASP A 29 4.53 12.24 -14.96
N GLY A 30 5.74 12.20 -15.49
CA GLY A 30 6.17 13.06 -16.59
C GLY A 30 5.64 12.58 -17.93
N HIS A 31 5.48 11.26 -18.12
CA HIS A 31 5.14 10.68 -19.43
C HIS A 31 4.50 9.27 -19.40
N GLU A 32 4.38 8.59 -18.25
CA GLU A 32 3.81 7.23 -18.17
C GLU A 32 2.56 7.16 -17.27
N THR A 33 1.90 5.99 -17.25
CA THR A 33 0.77 5.71 -16.36
C THR A 33 1.28 4.95 -15.14
N ALA A 34 1.09 5.48 -13.93
CA ALA A 34 1.43 4.76 -12.71
C ALA A 34 0.43 3.62 -12.42
N GLU A 35 0.93 2.38 -12.30
CA GLU A 35 0.17 1.25 -11.75
C GLU A 35 0.37 1.21 -10.23
N VAL A 36 -0.73 1.24 -9.48
CA VAL A 36 -0.71 1.19 -8.01
C VAL A 36 -1.56 0.02 -7.53
N VAL A 37 -0.98 -0.80 -6.67
CA VAL A 37 -1.71 -1.83 -5.94
C VAL A 37 -2.17 -1.27 -4.60
N MET A 38 -3.47 -1.35 -4.32
CA MET A 38 -4.04 -0.96 -3.03
C MET A 38 -4.47 -2.18 -2.23
N LEU A 39 -3.86 -2.38 -1.06
CA LEU A 39 -4.33 -3.31 -0.04
C LEU A 39 -5.18 -2.57 0.98
N ARG A 40 -6.45 -2.97 1.13
CA ARG A 40 -7.36 -2.41 2.14
C ARG A 40 -7.41 -3.31 3.36
N ILE A 41 -6.99 -2.78 4.50
CA ILE A 41 -7.03 -3.48 5.79
C ILE A 41 -8.01 -2.71 6.69
N PRO A 42 -9.07 -3.35 7.20
CA PRO A 42 -9.94 -2.72 8.20
C PRO A 42 -9.14 -2.32 9.45
N ARG A 43 -9.42 -1.14 10.00
CA ARG A 43 -8.63 -0.56 11.10
C ARG A 43 -8.71 -1.38 12.40
N ASP A 44 -9.83 -2.06 12.61
CA ASP A 44 -10.11 -2.91 13.78
C ASP A 44 -9.33 -4.23 13.77
N VAL A 45 -8.91 -4.72 12.60
CA VAL A 45 -8.09 -5.95 12.47
C VAL A 45 -6.61 -5.66 12.28
N LEU A 46 -6.22 -4.39 12.10
CA LEU A 46 -4.82 -4.00 12.01
C LEU A 46 -4.15 -4.19 13.39
N PRO A 47 -3.09 -5.02 13.51
CA PRO A 47 -2.46 -5.31 14.79
C PRO A 47 -1.51 -4.18 15.23
N LEU A 48 -1.94 -2.93 15.08
CA LEU A 48 -1.22 -1.73 15.48
C LEU A 48 -2.11 -0.89 16.37
N ASN A 49 -1.53 -0.32 17.43
CA ASN A 49 -2.21 0.70 18.22
C ASN A 49 -2.64 1.85 17.28
N PRO A 50 -3.88 2.38 17.37
CA PRO A 50 -4.35 3.48 16.52
C PRO A 50 -3.40 4.68 16.47
N ALA A 51 -2.82 5.09 17.60
CA ALA A 51 -1.87 6.20 17.66
C ALA A 51 -0.53 5.86 16.99
N HIS A 52 -0.16 4.58 16.90
CA HIS A 52 0.99 4.12 16.11
C HIS A 52 0.64 4.13 14.62
N ALA A 53 -0.54 3.63 14.25
CA ALA A 53 -1.02 3.63 12.88
C ALA A 53 -1.04 5.06 12.30
N ASP A 54 -1.52 6.05 13.06
CA ASP A 54 -1.54 7.45 12.63
C ASP A 54 -0.13 8.02 12.37
N ARG A 55 0.88 7.58 13.14
CA ARG A 55 2.27 8.04 12.98
C ARG A 55 2.95 7.51 11.72
N ILE A 56 2.49 6.38 11.18
CA ILE A 56 3.07 5.76 9.99
C ILE A 56 2.34 6.16 8.70
N LEU A 57 1.28 6.97 8.80
CA LEU A 57 0.59 7.51 7.63
C LEU A 57 1.49 8.47 6.85
N ALA A 58 1.43 8.37 5.52
CA ALA A 58 2.27 9.14 4.61
C ALA A 58 3.78 9.08 4.95
N LEU A 59 4.24 7.94 5.49
CA LEU A 59 5.66 7.61 5.57
C LEU A 59 6.03 6.63 4.45
N ARG A 60 7.17 6.89 3.80
CA ARG A 60 7.71 6.00 2.77
C ARG A 60 8.26 4.73 3.43
N LEU A 61 7.70 3.59 3.05
CA LEU A 61 8.26 2.28 3.33
C LEU A 61 9.12 1.87 2.16
N THR A 62 10.42 2.04 2.34
CA THR A 62 11.41 1.85 1.29
C THR A 62 11.66 0.37 1.04
N SER A 63 11.64 -0.03 -0.24
CA SER A 63 11.84 -1.44 -0.62
C SER A 63 13.29 -1.90 -0.60
N ASP A 64 14.25 -0.97 -0.50
CA ASP A 64 15.69 -1.22 -0.44
C ASP A 64 16.20 -1.76 0.91
N THR A 65 15.37 -1.71 1.96
CA THR A 65 15.68 -2.34 3.25
C THR A 65 15.32 -3.82 3.24
N VAL A 66 16.00 -4.63 4.06
CA VAL A 66 15.69 -6.06 4.21
C VAL A 66 14.21 -6.28 4.54
N THR A 67 13.69 -5.54 5.52
CA THR A 67 12.27 -5.62 5.93
C THR A 67 11.33 -5.17 4.81
N GLY A 68 11.64 -4.07 4.12
CA GLY A 68 10.84 -3.56 3.01
C GLY A 68 10.79 -4.53 1.84
N THR A 69 11.92 -5.14 1.48
CA THR A 69 12.00 -6.19 0.46
C THR A 69 11.14 -7.40 0.83
N LEU A 70 11.20 -7.87 2.08
CA LEU A 70 10.39 -9.00 2.54
C LEU A 70 8.88 -8.71 2.47
N LEU A 71 8.47 -7.52 2.93
CA LEU A 71 7.07 -7.10 2.86
C LEU A 71 6.59 -6.98 1.42
N ARG A 72 7.37 -6.34 0.54
CA ARG A 72 7.06 -6.23 -0.90
C ARG A 72 6.85 -7.61 -1.52
N ARG A 73 7.79 -8.53 -1.30
CA ARG A 73 7.71 -9.91 -1.81
C ARG A 73 6.49 -10.65 -1.28
N HIS A 74 6.13 -10.44 -0.01
CA HIS A 74 4.94 -11.03 0.56
C HIS A 74 3.67 -10.53 -0.13
N ILE A 75 3.54 -9.21 -0.33
CA ILE A 75 2.41 -8.60 -1.05
C ILE A 75 2.37 -9.10 -2.50
N ASP A 76 3.49 -9.13 -3.21
CA ASP A 76 3.57 -9.65 -4.58
C ASP A 76 3.06 -11.10 -4.66
N THR A 77 3.43 -11.93 -3.69
CA THR A 77 2.96 -13.32 -3.59
C THR A 77 1.46 -13.39 -3.33
N LEU A 78 0.93 -12.55 -2.43
CA LEU A 78 -0.51 -12.48 -2.17
C LEU A 78 -1.29 -12.04 -3.41
N LEU A 79 -0.78 -11.06 -4.17
CA LEU A 79 -1.41 -10.60 -5.40
C LEU A 79 -1.42 -11.66 -6.49
N ALA A 80 -0.31 -12.39 -6.67
CA ALA A 80 -0.26 -13.51 -7.60
C ALA A 80 -1.33 -14.56 -7.26
N ARG A 81 -1.45 -14.92 -5.98
CA ARG A 81 -2.49 -15.87 -5.51
C ARG A 81 -3.91 -15.32 -5.67
N ALA A 82 -4.14 -14.05 -5.37
CA ALA A 82 -5.45 -13.43 -5.55
C ALA A 82 -5.89 -13.43 -7.01
N ARG A 83 -4.95 -13.20 -7.95
CA ARG A 83 -5.21 -13.28 -9.39
C ARG A 83 -5.57 -14.71 -9.83
N GLU A 84 -4.88 -15.72 -9.30
CA GLU A 84 -5.20 -17.14 -9.56
C GLU A 84 -6.61 -17.50 -9.06
N ILE A 85 -6.95 -17.10 -7.84
CA ILE A 85 -8.27 -17.37 -7.23
C ILE A 85 -9.37 -16.62 -7.99
N GLY A 86 -9.18 -15.32 -8.28
CA GLY A 86 -10.15 -14.52 -9.02
C GLY A 86 -10.41 -15.07 -10.43
N ALA A 87 -9.36 -15.54 -11.12
CA ALA A 87 -9.52 -16.23 -12.37
C ALA A 87 -10.31 -17.53 -12.20
N ALA A 88 -9.96 -18.38 -11.24
CA ALA A 88 -10.68 -19.63 -10.98
C ALA A 88 -12.16 -19.41 -10.62
N GLU A 89 -12.47 -18.38 -9.82
CA GLU A 89 -13.84 -18.04 -9.43
C GLU A 89 -14.64 -17.46 -10.60
N SER A 90 -14.01 -16.68 -11.49
CA SER A 90 -14.65 -16.22 -12.72
C SER A 90 -15.02 -17.37 -13.67
N HIS A 91 -14.40 -18.54 -13.58
CA HIS A 91 -14.80 -19.73 -14.35
C HIS A 91 -15.95 -20.51 -13.69
N ARG A 92 -16.37 -20.14 -12.46
CA ARG A 92 -17.42 -20.82 -11.69
C ARG A 92 -18.77 -20.08 -11.67
N LEU A 93 -18.79 -18.82 -12.12
CA LEU A 93 -19.97 -17.96 -12.26
C LEU A 93 -20.40 -17.86 -13.73
#